data_AF-A0A971S4M8-F1
#
_entry.id   AF-A0A971S4M8-F1
#
_cell.length_a   1.000
_cell.length_b   1.000
_cell.length_c   1.000
_cell.angle_alpha   90.00
_cell.angle_beta   90.00
_cell.angle_gamma   90.00
#
_symmetry.space_group_name_H-M   'P 1'
#
loop_
_entity.id
_entity.type
_entity.pdbx_description
1 polymer ?
#
loop_
_entity_poly.entity_id
_entity_poly.type
_entity_poly.pdbx_seq_one_letter_code
_entity_poly.pdbx_strand_id
1 'polypeptide(L)' 'MKKNYPHKDLVFLHIDYSPIHESYFVSFKDSNGKVYNFELYSRYLPVNVQFDPFNYIEG' A
#
# COMPACT_ATOMS: atom_id res chain seq x y z
N MET A 1 -6.45 -4.16 17.02
CA MET A 1 -6.25 -4.09 15.55
C MET A 1 -5.00 -4.88 15.21
N LYS A 2 -5.11 -5.90 14.35
CA LYS A 2 -3.95 -6.66 13.85
C LYS A 2 -3.33 -5.89 12.70
N LYS A 3 -2.04 -5.54 12.78
CA LYS A 3 -1.33 -4.88 11.68
C LYS A 3 -1.02 -5.91 10.58
N ASN A 4 -1.24 -5.54 9.32
CA ASN A 4 -0.76 -6.33 8.19
C ASN A 4 0.77 -6.17 8.07
N TYR A 5 1.48 -7.25 7.76
CA TYR A 5 2.94 -7.28 7.60
C TYR A 5 3.75 -6.68 8.78
N PRO A 6 3.53 -7.14 10.03
CA PRO A 6 4.15 -6.52 11.21
C PRO A 6 5.69 -6.65 11.25
N HIS A 7 6.27 -7.55 10.48
CA HIS A 7 7.71 -7.80 10.40
C HIS A 7 8.44 -6.95 9.35
N LYS A 8 7.71 -6.11 8.60
CA LYS A 8 8.29 -5.28 7.52
C LYS A 8 8.67 -3.87 7.98
N ASP A 9 8.34 -3.49 9.22
CA ASP A 9 8.61 -2.18 9.81
C ASP A 9 8.25 -1.00 8.88
N LEU A 10 7.09 -1.11 8.24
CA LEU A 10 6.63 -0.15 7.24
C LEU A 10 6.26 1.18 7.90
N VAL A 11 6.90 2.25 7.44
CA VAL A 11 6.60 3.63 7.80
C VAL A 11 5.78 4.26 6.69
N PHE A 12 4.64 4.85 7.04
CA PHE A 12 3.80 5.59 6.09
C PHE A 12 4.56 6.81 5.54
N LEU A 13 4.48 7.02 4.22
CA LEU A 13 5.02 8.21 3.57
C LEU A 13 3.92 9.19 3.17
N HIS A 14 3.04 8.79 2.25
CA HIS A 14 1.98 9.62 1.70
C HIS A 14 0.89 8.77 1.02
N ILE A 15 -0.19 9.43 0.62
CA ILE A 15 -1.26 8.87 -0.20
C ILE A 15 -1.60 9.85 -1.33
N ASP A 16 -1.49 9.38 -2.57
CA ASP A 16 -1.80 10.16 -3.77
C ASP A 16 -3.01 9.59 -4.50
N TYR A 17 -3.78 10.45 -5.15
CA TYR A 17 -4.86 10.04 -6.05
C TYR A 17 -4.37 10.10 -7.48
N SER A 18 -4.58 9.03 -8.24
CA SER A 18 -4.31 9.00 -9.68
C SER A 18 -5.62 9.10 -10.46
N PRO A 19 -5.88 10.22 -11.16
CA PRO A 19 -7.05 10.35 -12.02
C PRO A 19 -7.06 9.36 -13.18
N ILE A 20 -5.89 8.90 -13.63
CA ILE A 20 -5.75 7.96 -14.77
C ILE A 20 -6.20 6.56 -14.38
N HIS A 21 -5.95 6.16 -13.13
CA HIS A 21 -6.32 4.84 -12.62
C HIS A 21 -7.60 4.87 -11.78
N GLU A 22 -8.15 6.06 -11.51
CA GLU A 22 -9.26 6.29 -10.58
C GLU A 22 -9.03 5.66 -9.18
N SER A 23 -7.76 5.51 -8.81
CA SER A 23 -7.30 4.79 -7.62
C SER A 23 -6.44 5.68 -6.73
N TYR A 24 -6.35 5.30 -5.46
CA TYR A 24 -5.40 5.88 -4.52
C TYR A 24 -4.17 4.99 -4.39
N PHE A 25 -2.99 5.58 -4.36
CA PHE A 25 -1.74 4.88 -4.11
C PHE A 25 -1.20 5.29 -2.75
N VAL A 26 -0.97 4.30 -1.88
CA VAL A 26 -0.37 4.52 -0.55
C VAL A 26 1.05 4.01 -0.54
N SER A 27 1.97 4.89 -0.18
CA SER A 27 3.40 4.64 -0.20
C SER A 27 3.90 4.39 1.22
N PHE A 28 4.62 3.28 1.41
CA PHE A 28 5.31 2.95 2.65
C PHE A 28 6.80 2.69 2.41
N LYS A 29 7.64 2.96 3.40
CA LYS A 29 9.08 2.70 3.36
C LYS A 29 9.47 1.68 4.42
N ASP A 30 10.30 0.70 4.08
CA ASP A 30 10.90 -0.21 5.06
C ASP A 30 12.20 0.34 5.66
N SER A 31 12.75 -0.39 6.64
CA SER A 31 14.00 -0.05 7.31
C SER A 31 15.24 -0.05 6.40
N ASN A 32 15.20 -0.79 5.29
CA ASN A 32 16.25 -0.79 4.27
C ASN A 32 16.10 0.37 3.27
N GLY A 33 15.02 1.13 3.40
CA GLY A 33 14.70 2.28 2.59
C GLY A 33 13.97 1.97 1.29
N LYS A 34 13.54 0.73 1.06
CA LYS A 34 12.72 0.35 -0.09
C LYS A 34 11.30 0.86 0.08
N VAL A 35 10.73 1.39 -1.00
CA VAL A 35 9.36 1.93 -1.04
C VAL A 35 8.42 0.88 -1.64
N TYR A 36 7.25 0.72 -1.02
CA TYR A 36 6.17 -0.16 -1.45
C TYR A 36 4.92 0.67 -1.67
N ASN A 37 4.30 0.49 -2.84
CA ASN A 37 3.08 1.19 -3.21
C ASN A 37 1.93 0.19 -3.22
N PHE A 38 0.89 0.51 -2.48
CA PHE A 38 -0.37 -0.23 -2.46
C PHE A 38 -1.39 0.54 -3.27
N GLU A 39 -2.14 -0.14 -4.13
CA GLU A 39 -3.27 0.47 -4.82
C GLU A 39 -4.54 0.22 -4.00
N LEU A 40 -5.30 1.28 -3.78
CA LEU A 40 -6.58 1.26 -3.09
C LEU A 40 -7.69 1.75 -4.02
N TYR A 41 -8.82 1.07 -3.99
CA TYR A 41 -10.01 1.49 -4.72
C TYR A 41 -10.69 2.73 -4.12
N SER A 42 -10.54 2.96 -2.81
CA SER A 42 -11.15 4.09 -2.10
C SER A 42 -10.28 4.57 -0.93
N ARG A 43 -10.27 5.89 -0.69
CA ARG A 43 -9.70 6.52 0.51
C ARG A 43 -10.61 6.40 1.73
N TYR A 44 -11.92 6.21 1.53
CA TYR A 44 -12.90 6.13 2.61
C TYR A 44 -13.14 4.70 3.07
N LEU A 45 -13.44 4.54 4.37
CA LEU A 45 -13.73 3.23 4.94
C LEU A 45 -15.05 2.67 4.38
N PRO A 46 -15.13 1.36 4.11
CA PRO A 46 -14.02 0.40 4.17
C PRO A 46 -13.02 0.59 3.01
N VAL A 47 -11.73 0.62 3.36
CA VAL A 47 -10.64 0.70 2.37
C VAL A 47 -10.42 -0.68 1.77
N ASN A 48 -10.50 -0.80 0.44
CA ASN A 48 -10.22 -2.03 -0.29
C ASN A 48 -8.84 -1.92 -0.97
N VAL A 49 -7.94 -2.86 -0.68
CA VAL A 49 -6.64 -2.98 -1.33
C VAL A 49 -6.82 -3.73 -2.65
N GLN A 50 -6.56 -3.05 -3.76
CA GLN A 50 -6.67 -3.60 -5.10
C GLN A 50 -5.37 -4.24 -5.56
N PHE A 51 -4.23 -3.66 -5.17
CA PHE A 51 -2.91 -4.23 -5.42
C PHE A 51 -2.09 -4.23 -4.13
N ASP A 52 -1.57 -5.41 -3.80
CA ASP A 52 -0.66 -5.63 -2.68
C ASP A 52 0.69 -6.15 -3.22
N PRO A 53 1.78 -5.36 -3.11
CA PRO A 53 3.09 -5.74 -3.62
C PRO A 53 3.70 -6.96 -2.92
N PHE A 54 3.14 -7.41 -1.79
CA PHE A 54 3.58 -8.60 -1.07
C PHE A 54 2.79 -9.87 -1.42
N ASN A 55 1.62 -9.73 -2.05
CA ASN A 55 0.84 -10.87 -2.52
C ASN A 55 1.23 -11.31 -3.94
N TYR A 56 2.17 -10.61 -4.57
CA TYR A 56 2.74 -11.04 -5.84
C TYR A 56 3.69 -12.22 -5.58
N ILE A 57 3.15 -13.44 -5.69
CA ILE A 57 3.95 -14.66 -5.77
C ILE A 57 4.47 -14.69 -7.21
N GLU A 58 5.75 -14.35 -7.41
CA GLU A 58 6.45 -14.74 -8.63
C GLU A 58 6.37 -16.28 -8.71
N GLY A 59 5.81 -16.79 -9.80
CA GLY A 59 5.83 -18.21 -10.11
C GLY A 59 7.24 -18.72 -10.40
#